data_AF-A0A7S3HTC0-F1
#
_entry.id   AF-A0A7S3HTC0-F1
#
_cell.length_a   1.000
_cell.length_b   1.000
_cell.length_c   1.000
_cell.angle_alpha   90.00
_cell.angle_beta   90.00
_cell.angle_gamma   90.00
#
_symmetry.space_group_name_H-M   'P 1'
#
loop_
_entity.id
_entity.type
_entity.pdbx_description
1 polymer ?
#
loop_
_entity_poly.entity_id
_entity_poly.type
_entity_poly.pdbx_seq_one_letter_code
_entity_poly.pdbx_strand_id
1 'polypeptide(L)'
;NTVIVEQVVKFILGRHISALCGQTGELVRVVNNQVERHTQSAMYPDGSKVDNDVASRKAVEALDQLRSLLTSQLKKLPLGYENLMAVAPELRYTSLFAPAVHPLAQVASSKSSEGGVSKALKQMLKQHAGQTLTLLASPLKVLVQIESSGKWPLEAEAIKKSKLALLLKTKAELKAQFEISSVIHEDGTLDVCYEGYVFRLQLVATPEIEAAQLGHAYSIDSTSRTVACATVVAPLHHLGVRALRSQYPSYTGAVRLLTAWAAQHYYSGHLCLEHIELIVAYEYLHPYTAQPPASPLAGFYRALLRLSQHNWDVTPLIVDLSAEGKELQNPAIQAEIVNKFNALRNNSTESTLDPQSRRLLNTPLYIVSSADRANHYYPSVSNKSPERVVLGMIVRSAEASAARLLAYMQKYDHQQLQSSEEETAALTEIMHDSTILSKCNLLLKCNKALLNKNVAEGPSFARLSVFANTPASEANIGALVVRESTCGVHPIQEGLVHQLNEKFGDLAVFFWNALSAREIGVLWRPTATATASFGVLSCLNRLVEEGAVSTMLNKPSVIAQMLDVGDGLIVGAEELV
;
A
#
# COMPACT_ATOMS: atom_id res chain seq x y z
N ASN A 1 18.86 0.86 15.80
CA ASN A 1 19.97 1.83 15.99
C ASN A 1 19.65 3.01 16.89
N THR A 2 18.50 3.67 16.78
CA THR A 2 18.19 4.89 17.58
C THR A 2 18.04 4.65 19.08
N VAL A 3 17.48 3.51 19.50
CA VAL A 3 17.40 3.10 20.92
C VAL A 3 18.80 2.92 21.54
N ILE A 4 19.77 2.43 20.77
CA ILE A 4 21.15 2.26 21.22
C ILE A 4 21.80 3.64 21.41
N VAL A 5 21.60 4.57 20.47
CA VAL A 5 22.12 5.94 20.59
C VAL A 5 21.56 6.61 21.84
N GLU A 6 20.26 6.49 22.11
CA GLU A 6 19.65 7.01 23.34
C GLU A 6 20.28 6.39 24.59
N GLN A 7 20.43 5.06 24.64
CA GLN A 7 21.05 4.36 25.78
C GLN A 7 22.50 4.80 26.00
N VAL A 8 23.28 4.92 24.92
CA VAL A 8 24.68 5.37 24.98
C VAL A 8 24.76 6.80 25.47
N VAL A 9 23.93 7.70 24.93
CA VAL A 9 23.90 9.11 25.35
C VAL A 9 23.49 9.23 26.81
N LYS A 10 22.42 8.55 27.24
CA LYS A 10 21.99 8.52 28.65
C LYS A 10 23.08 8.00 29.58
N PHE A 11 23.72 6.89 29.21
CA PHE A 11 24.79 6.29 30.01
C PHE A 11 26.01 7.21 30.13
N ILE A 12 26.49 7.77 29.01
CA ILE A 12 27.67 8.64 28.99
C ILE A 12 27.38 9.92 29.78
N LEU A 13 26.27 10.60 29.48
CA LEU A 13 25.92 11.86 30.15
C LEU A 13 25.61 11.65 31.62
N GLY A 14 24.91 10.57 31.99
CA GLY A 14 24.64 10.25 33.38
C GLY A 14 25.91 9.92 34.18
N ARG A 15 26.89 9.25 33.56
CA ARG A 15 28.18 8.95 34.18
C ARG A 15 29.06 10.18 34.34
N HIS A 16 29.14 11.04 33.32
CA HIS A 16 30.13 12.12 33.26
C HIS A 16 29.60 13.49 33.68
N ILE A 17 28.28 13.71 33.63
CA ILE A 17 27.60 14.98 33.93
C ILE A 17 26.37 14.71 34.82
N SER A 18 26.52 13.82 35.81
CA SER A 18 25.43 13.38 36.69
C SER A 18 24.69 14.51 37.40
N ALA A 19 25.37 15.63 37.68
CA ALA A 19 24.78 16.81 38.32
C ALA A 19 23.68 17.49 37.47
N LEU A 20 23.75 17.39 36.13
CA LEU A 20 22.78 17.96 35.21
C LEU A 20 21.87 16.90 34.59
N CYS A 21 22.38 15.66 34.45
CA CYS A 21 21.74 14.60 33.68
C CYS A 21 21.12 13.49 34.55
N GLY A 22 21.36 13.51 35.86
CA GLY A 22 21.00 12.42 36.75
C GLY A 22 22.03 11.28 36.70
N GLN A 23 22.09 10.43 37.73
CA GLN A 23 23.16 9.41 37.84
C GLN A 23 23.09 8.33 36.75
N THR A 24 21.89 8.10 36.22
CA THR A 24 21.61 7.12 35.16
C THR A 24 21.24 7.77 33.84
N GLY A 25 21.36 9.10 33.74
CA GLY A 25 20.88 9.86 32.59
C GLY A 25 19.36 10.05 32.59
N GLU A 26 18.70 9.91 33.76
CA GLU A 26 17.24 10.00 33.89
C GLU A 26 16.67 11.37 33.47
N LEU A 27 17.49 12.43 33.50
CA LEU A 27 17.09 13.78 33.07
C LEU A 27 17.37 14.01 31.57
N VAL A 28 18.06 13.09 30.90
CA VAL A 28 18.34 13.18 29.46
C VAL A 28 17.16 12.63 28.68
N ARG A 29 16.56 13.50 27.87
CA ARG A 29 15.40 13.17 27.06
C ARG A 29 15.73 13.18 25.57
N VAL A 30 15.43 12.09 24.87
CA VAL A 30 15.70 11.95 23.42
C VAL A 30 14.38 11.94 22.66
N VAL A 31 14.20 12.85 21.70
CA VAL A 31 13.04 12.86 20.78
C VAL A 31 13.45 12.19 19.48
N ASN A 32 12.95 10.99 19.22
CA ASN A 32 13.28 10.29 17.98
C ASN A 32 12.20 9.27 17.57
N ASN A 33 11.91 8.33 18.47
CA ASN A 33 11.10 7.15 18.15
C ASN A 33 9.72 7.15 18.82
N GLN A 34 9.33 8.22 19.54
CA GLN A 34 8.07 8.21 20.27
C GLN A 34 6.85 8.06 19.35
N VAL A 35 6.93 8.64 18.14
CA VAL A 35 5.88 8.53 17.12
C VAL A 35 5.83 7.13 16.49
N GLU A 36 6.93 6.36 16.54
CA GLU A 36 6.93 4.96 16.08
C GLU A 36 6.05 4.05 16.95
N ARG A 37 5.59 4.49 18.13
CA ARG A 37 4.57 3.76 18.88
C ARG A 37 3.22 3.72 18.13
N HIS A 38 2.97 4.68 17.25
CA HIS A 38 1.78 4.76 16.40
C HIS A 38 1.91 3.98 15.10
N THR A 39 3.12 3.55 14.71
CA THR A 39 3.28 2.53 13.67
C THR A 39 3.04 1.17 14.34
N GLN A 40 1.94 0.51 13.95
CA GLN A 40 1.60 -0.78 14.52
C GLN A 40 2.66 -1.81 14.08
N SER A 41 3.63 -2.12 14.94
CA SER A 41 4.59 -3.20 14.68
C SER A 41 3.92 -4.56 14.90
N ALA A 42 4.20 -5.51 14.02
CA ALA A 42 3.82 -6.91 14.22
C ALA A 42 4.50 -7.46 15.49
N MET A 43 3.82 -8.35 16.20
CA MET A 43 4.37 -9.04 17.37
C MET A 43 4.65 -10.49 17.02
N TYR A 44 5.78 -11.02 17.50
CA TYR A 44 6.02 -12.45 17.52
C TYR A 44 5.05 -13.13 18.51
N PRO A 45 4.81 -14.45 18.39
CA PRO A 45 3.97 -15.20 19.34
C PRO A 45 4.43 -15.12 20.80
N ASP A 46 5.71 -14.80 21.02
CA ASP A 46 6.31 -14.59 22.35
C ASP A 46 6.10 -13.16 22.91
N GLY A 47 5.40 -12.28 22.17
CA GLY A 47 5.12 -10.90 22.55
C GLY A 47 6.24 -9.90 22.21
N SER A 48 7.36 -10.35 21.64
CA SER A 48 8.44 -9.45 21.22
C SER A 48 8.08 -8.70 19.93
N LYS A 49 8.55 -7.45 19.79
CA LYS A 49 8.32 -6.65 18.58
C LYS A 49 9.13 -7.20 17.41
N VAL A 50 8.47 -7.40 16.27
CA VAL A 50 9.15 -7.75 15.02
C VAL A 50 9.86 -6.51 14.50
N ASP A 51 11.18 -6.61 14.35
CA ASP A 51 11.92 -5.61 13.58
C ASP A 51 11.51 -5.74 12.11
N ASN A 52 10.81 -4.72 11.61
CA ASN A 52 10.25 -4.70 10.27
C ASN A 52 11.32 -4.88 9.19
N ASP A 53 12.53 -4.35 9.41
CA ASP A 53 13.60 -4.42 8.43
C ASP A 53 14.21 -5.83 8.40
N VAL A 54 14.33 -6.49 9.56
CA VAL A 54 14.77 -7.88 9.64
C VAL A 54 13.77 -8.82 8.97
N ALA A 55 12.47 -8.64 9.20
CA ALA A 55 11.44 -9.43 8.57
C ALA A 55 11.41 -9.24 7.05
N SER A 56 11.49 -7.99 6.58
CA SER A 56 11.58 -7.66 5.15
C SER A 56 12.82 -8.29 4.51
N ARG A 57 13.98 -8.27 5.18
CA ARG A 57 15.20 -8.91 4.70
C ARG A 57 15.03 -10.42 4.54
N LYS A 58 14.42 -11.11 5.52
CA LYS A 58 14.12 -12.55 5.41
C LYS A 58 13.19 -12.87 4.24
N ALA A 59 12.19 -12.03 3.98
CA ALA A 59 11.31 -12.20 2.82
C ALA A 59 12.05 -12.01 1.49
N VAL A 60 13.01 -11.08 1.43
CA VAL A 60 13.91 -10.90 0.27
C VAL A 60 14.81 -12.12 0.07
N GLU A 61 15.41 -12.65 1.14
CA GLU A 61 16.22 -13.87 1.08
C GLU A 61 15.41 -15.08 0.57
N ALA A 62 14.16 -15.22 1.04
CA ALA A 62 13.24 -16.24 0.56
C ALA A 62 12.89 -16.06 -0.93
N LEU A 63 12.70 -14.81 -1.39
CA LEU A 63 12.49 -14.51 -2.81
C LEU A 63 13.71 -14.86 -3.66
N ASP A 64 14.92 -14.55 -3.20
CA ASP A 64 16.14 -14.85 -3.96
C ASP A 64 16.35 -16.38 -4.12
N GLN A 65 16.01 -17.16 -3.08
CA GLN A 65 15.98 -18.61 -3.17
C GLN A 65 14.90 -19.11 -4.15
N LEU A 66 13.70 -18.56 -4.08
CA LEU A 66 12.61 -18.89 -5.01
C LEU A 66 12.98 -18.53 -6.46
N ARG A 67 13.64 -17.38 -6.67
CA ARG A 67 14.16 -16.97 -7.97
C ARG A 67 15.13 -18.02 -8.51
N SER A 68 16.12 -18.44 -7.72
CA SER A 68 17.06 -19.49 -8.13
C SER A 68 16.36 -20.81 -8.47
N LEU A 69 15.35 -21.21 -7.69
CA LEU A 69 14.57 -22.42 -7.96
C LEU A 69 13.81 -22.31 -9.29
N LEU A 70 13.09 -21.20 -9.50
CA LEU A 70 12.22 -21.00 -10.66
C LEU A 70 12.99 -20.79 -11.97
N THR A 71 14.16 -20.14 -11.94
CA THR A 71 14.94 -19.89 -13.16
C THR A 71 15.89 -21.05 -13.49
N SER A 72 16.47 -21.69 -12.47
CA SER A 72 17.59 -22.64 -12.69
C SER A 72 17.20 -24.11 -12.51
N GLN A 73 16.21 -24.41 -11.67
CA GLN A 73 15.90 -25.79 -11.26
C GLN A 73 14.58 -26.31 -11.81
N LEU A 74 13.58 -25.44 -12.01
CA LEU A 74 12.28 -25.82 -12.53
C LEU A 74 12.37 -26.20 -14.01
N LYS A 75 12.29 -27.50 -14.30
CA LYS A 75 12.40 -28.05 -15.66
C LYS A 75 11.03 -28.35 -16.25
N LYS A 76 10.99 -28.69 -17.54
CA LYS A 76 9.80 -29.15 -18.28
C LYS A 76 8.72 -28.08 -18.51
N LEU A 77 9.12 -26.81 -18.49
CA LEU A 77 8.27 -25.72 -18.98
C LEU A 77 8.47 -25.52 -20.50
N PRO A 78 7.40 -25.20 -21.24
CA PRO A 78 7.51 -24.86 -22.67
C PRO A 78 8.35 -23.60 -22.96
N LEU A 79 8.32 -22.64 -22.03
CA LEU A 79 9.12 -21.43 -22.01
C LEU A 79 9.68 -21.25 -20.61
N GLY A 80 10.98 -21.01 -20.50
CA GLY A 80 11.66 -20.78 -19.24
C GLY A 80 11.36 -19.39 -18.65
N TYR A 81 11.80 -19.20 -17.42
CA TYR A 81 11.75 -17.91 -16.74
C TYR A 81 13.14 -17.28 -16.74
N GLU A 82 13.22 -16.07 -17.27
CA GLU A 82 14.46 -15.31 -17.42
C GLU A 82 14.81 -14.58 -16.11
N ASN A 83 13.82 -13.88 -15.54
CA ASN A 83 14.03 -13.06 -14.36
C ASN A 83 12.77 -12.95 -13.49
N LEU A 84 12.98 -12.68 -12.21
CA LEU A 84 11.92 -12.38 -11.25
C LEU A 84 12.17 -11.01 -10.61
N MET A 85 11.29 -10.05 -10.84
CA MET A 85 11.39 -8.68 -10.35
C MET A 85 10.43 -8.47 -9.18
N ALA A 86 10.96 -8.03 -8.04
CA ALA A 86 10.14 -7.67 -6.88
C ALA A 86 9.42 -6.34 -7.13
N VAL A 87 8.14 -6.28 -6.77
CA VAL A 87 7.35 -5.04 -6.82
C VAL A 87 6.55 -4.78 -5.54
N ALA A 88 6.45 -5.76 -4.62
CA ALA A 88 5.77 -5.59 -3.35
C ALA A 88 6.47 -4.57 -2.43
N PRO A 89 5.73 -3.75 -1.66
CA PRO A 89 6.30 -2.78 -0.71
C PRO A 89 7.04 -3.43 0.45
N GLU A 90 6.62 -4.60 0.90
CA GLU A 90 7.29 -5.40 1.93
C GLU A 90 8.73 -5.75 1.52
N LEU A 91 8.94 -6.02 0.23
CA LEU A 91 10.24 -6.40 -0.32
C LEU A 91 11.16 -5.18 -0.57
N ARG A 92 10.64 -3.96 -0.47
CA ARG A 92 11.43 -2.70 -0.49
C ARG A 92 11.38 -1.95 0.85
N TYR A 93 10.99 -2.64 1.93
CA TYR A 93 11.06 -2.16 3.31
C TYR A 93 10.12 -1.00 3.67
N THR A 94 9.19 -0.61 2.81
CA THR A 94 8.31 0.55 3.03
C THR A 94 6.92 0.21 3.53
N SER A 95 6.54 -1.07 3.46
CA SER A 95 5.26 -1.52 4.03
C SER A 95 5.15 -1.14 5.51
N LEU A 96 3.94 -0.76 5.91
CA LEU A 96 3.62 -0.42 7.30
C LEU A 96 3.71 -1.64 8.21
N PHE A 97 3.28 -2.80 7.70
CA PHE A 97 3.41 -4.09 8.37
C PHE A 97 4.51 -4.91 7.71
N ALA A 98 5.39 -5.47 8.53
CA ALA A 98 6.41 -6.36 8.02
C ALA A 98 5.79 -7.62 7.39
N PRO A 99 6.43 -8.19 6.35
CA PRO A 99 6.02 -9.48 5.84
C PRO A 99 6.20 -10.52 6.94
N ALA A 100 5.11 -11.18 7.32
CA ALA A 100 5.10 -12.21 8.34
C ALA A 100 5.03 -13.60 7.71
N VAL A 101 5.76 -14.55 8.30
CA VAL A 101 5.67 -15.97 7.95
C VAL A 101 4.31 -16.49 8.42
N HIS A 102 3.56 -17.07 7.49
CA HIS A 102 2.27 -17.68 7.77
C HIS A 102 2.44 -19.18 8.10
N PRO A 103 1.95 -19.68 9.24
CA PRO A 103 2.14 -21.09 9.63
C PRO A 103 1.68 -22.10 8.58
N LEU A 104 0.50 -21.89 7.98
CA LEU A 104 0.00 -22.75 6.89
C LEU A 104 0.85 -22.67 5.61
N ALA A 105 1.38 -21.48 5.26
CA ALA A 105 2.28 -21.35 4.11
C ALA A 105 3.67 -21.95 4.38
N GLN A 106 4.09 -22.05 5.66
CA GLN A 106 5.33 -22.73 6.03
C GLN A 106 5.19 -24.24 5.87
N VAL A 107 4.05 -24.81 6.30
CA VAL A 107 3.72 -26.22 6.10
C VAL A 107 3.61 -26.54 4.61
N ALA A 108 3.10 -25.61 3.81
CA ALA A 108 2.95 -25.72 2.36
C ALA A 108 4.26 -25.83 1.57
N SER A 109 5.37 -25.38 2.16
CA SER A 109 6.68 -25.31 1.51
C SER A 109 7.70 -26.27 2.12
N SER A 110 7.30 -27.16 3.03
CA SER A 110 8.24 -28.03 3.73
C SER A 110 8.80 -29.11 2.80
N LYS A 111 10.07 -28.98 2.40
CA LYS A 111 10.81 -29.97 1.60
C LYS A 111 10.94 -31.28 2.40
N SER A 112 10.51 -32.41 1.84
CA SER A 112 10.49 -33.68 2.57
C SER A 112 11.85 -34.37 2.60
N SER A 113 12.35 -34.67 3.80
CA SER A 113 12.92 -35.98 4.12
C SER A 113 12.00 -36.66 5.14
N GLU A 114 11.34 -37.74 4.71
CA GLU A 114 10.42 -38.63 5.46
C GLU A 114 9.24 -37.98 6.22
N GLY A 115 8.06 -37.99 5.59
CA GLY A 115 6.77 -37.59 6.20
C GLY A 115 6.35 -36.13 5.99
N GLY A 116 7.23 -35.31 5.41
CA GLY A 116 7.00 -33.98 4.82
C GLY A 116 5.87 -33.13 5.41
N VAL A 117 4.91 -32.79 4.56
CA VAL A 117 3.77 -31.89 4.84
C VAL A 117 2.90 -32.38 6.00
N SER A 118 2.62 -33.69 6.07
CA SER A 118 1.77 -34.26 7.14
C SER A 118 2.42 -34.17 8.52
N LYS A 119 3.75 -34.32 8.59
CA LYS A 119 4.51 -34.17 9.84
C LYS A 119 4.62 -32.69 10.24
N ALA A 120 4.91 -31.81 9.27
CA ALA A 120 4.95 -30.37 9.47
C ALA A 120 3.59 -29.83 9.94
N LEU A 121 2.48 -30.30 9.36
CA LEU A 121 1.13 -29.94 9.78
C LEU A 121 0.87 -30.36 11.24
N LYS A 122 1.18 -31.61 11.61
CA LYS A 122 1.03 -32.08 13.00
C LYS A 122 1.88 -31.27 13.97
N GLN A 123 3.08 -30.86 13.58
CA GLN A 123 3.95 -30.01 14.39
C GLN A 123 3.36 -28.61 14.56
N MET A 124 2.88 -28.01 13.47
CA MET A 124 2.24 -26.69 13.48
C MET A 124 0.98 -26.68 14.35
N LEU A 125 0.11 -27.70 14.21
CA LEU A 125 -1.10 -27.85 15.02
C LEU A 125 -0.78 -27.99 16.52
N LYS A 126 0.31 -28.67 16.89
CA LYS A 126 0.76 -28.76 18.28
C LYS A 126 1.30 -27.44 18.80
N GLN A 127 2.07 -26.72 17.99
CA GLN A 127 2.66 -25.42 18.37
C GLN A 127 1.60 -24.34 18.60
N HIS A 128 0.52 -24.36 17.82
CA HIS A 128 -0.55 -23.35 17.89
C HIS A 128 -1.83 -23.88 18.51
N ALA A 129 -1.80 -25.02 19.21
CA ALA A 129 -2.98 -25.59 19.85
C ALA A 129 -3.61 -24.61 20.85
N GLY A 130 -4.92 -24.38 20.73
CA GLY A 130 -5.67 -23.42 21.55
C GLY A 130 -5.57 -21.97 21.07
N GLN A 131 -4.81 -21.69 20.00
CA GLN A 131 -4.70 -20.37 19.40
C GLN A 131 -5.67 -20.22 18.21
N THR A 132 -6.01 -18.98 17.88
CA THR A 132 -6.72 -18.66 16.63
C THR A 132 -5.72 -18.08 15.64
N LEU A 133 -5.54 -18.75 14.51
CA LEU A 133 -4.71 -18.28 13.41
C LEU A 133 -5.54 -17.41 12.46
N THR A 134 -4.92 -16.36 11.93
CA THR A 134 -5.48 -15.64 10.80
C THR A 134 -5.37 -16.53 9.58
N LEU A 135 -6.39 -16.54 8.73
CA LEU A 135 -6.34 -17.14 7.40
C LEU A 135 -5.98 -16.09 6.34
N LEU A 136 -5.77 -14.83 6.75
CA LEU A 136 -5.38 -13.76 5.86
C LEU A 136 -3.89 -13.80 5.60
N ALA A 137 -3.53 -13.87 4.32
CA ALA A 137 -2.17 -13.73 3.86
C ALA A 137 -2.09 -12.57 2.86
N SER A 138 -1.14 -11.65 3.08
CA SER A 138 -0.79 -10.63 2.09
C SER A 138 0.22 -11.24 1.13
N PRO A 139 -0.11 -11.41 -0.16
CA PRO A 139 0.80 -11.95 -1.13
C PRO A 139 1.89 -10.93 -1.48
N LEU A 140 3.14 -11.41 -1.54
CA LEU A 140 4.28 -10.65 -2.02
C LEU A 140 4.30 -10.71 -3.56
N LYS A 141 3.80 -9.67 -4.20
CA LYS A 141 3.75 -9.57 -5.65
C LYS A 141 5.14 -9.52 -6.29
N VAL A 142 5.33 -10.38 -7.29
CA VAL A 142 6.56 -10.54 -8.06
C VAL A 142 6.21 -10.70 -9.54
N LEU A 143 6.92 -9.96 -10.38
CA LEU A 143 6.80 -10.10 -11.83
C LEU A 143 7.79 -11.13 -12.35
N VAL A 144 7.34 -12.02 -13.23
CA VAL A 144 8.18 -13.07 -13.81
C VAL A 144 8.32 -12.80 -15.31
N GLN A 145 9.52 -12.41 -15.73
CA GLN A 145 9.84 -12.25 -17.15
C GLN A 145 10.04 -13.63 -17.77
N ILE A 146 9.26 -13.91 -18.80
CA ILE A 146 9.36 -15.16 -19.59
C ILE A 146 10.42 -14.97 -20.68
N GLU A 147 11.10 -16.05 -21.06
CA GLU A 147 11.95 -16.10 -22.24
C GLU A 147 11.26 -15.54 -23.50
N SER A 148 12.04 -14.88 -24.34
CA SER A 148 11.54 -14.33 -25.60
C SER A 148 11.03 -15.41 -26.55
N SER A 149 9.89 -15.15 -27.19
CA SER A 149 9.27 -16.07 -28.13
C SER A 149 8.55 -15.30 -29.23
N GLY A 150 8.77 -15.67 -30.50
CA GLY A 150 8.02 -15.09 -31.62
C GLY A 150 6.61 -15.69 -31.81
N LYS A 151 6.20 -16.63 -30.94
CA LYS A 151 4.94 -17.38 -31.06
C LYS A 151 3.80 -16.82 -30.20
N TRP A 152 3.96 -15.61 -29.67
CA TRP A 152 2.89 -14.99 -28.89
C TRP A 152 1.69 -14.65 -29.77
N PRO A 153 0.46 -14.85 -29.28
CA PRO A 153 -0.73 -14.33 -29.94
C PRO A 153 -0.69 -12.81 -30.06
N LEU A 154 -1.39 -12.26 -31.05
CA LEU A 154 -1.50 -10.81 -31.24
C LEU A 154 -2.61 -10.18 -30.37
N GLU A 155 -3.60 -10.97 -29.95
CA GLU A 155 -4.75 -10.50 -29.19
C GLU A 155 -4.50 -10.58 -27.68
N ALA A 156 -4.89 -9.53 -26.94
CA ALA A 156 -4.65 -9.41 -25.49
C ALA A 156 -5.29 -10.55 -24.67
N GLU A 157 -6.51 -10.97 -25.01
CA GLU A 157 -7.19 -12.08 -24.32
C GLU A 157 -6.47 -13.41 -24.57
N ALA A 158 -5.99 -13.63 -25.80
CA ALA A 158 -5.22 -14.81 -26.14
C ALA A 158 -3.87 -14.82 -25.40
N ILE A 159 -3.18 -13.68 -25.28
CA ILE A 159 -1.97 -13.54 -24.46
C ILE A 159 -2.27 -13.90 -22.99
N LYS A 160 -3.36 -13.39 -22.41
CA LYS A 160 -3.79 -13.72 -21.04
C LYS A 160 -4.01 -15.22 -20.87
N LYS A 161 -4.70 -15.87 -21.81
CA LYS A 161 -4.94 -17.32 -21.80
C LYS A 161 -3.64 -18.13 -21.95
N SER A 162 -2.71 -17.70 -22.81
CA SER A 162 -1.39 -18.33 -22.96
C SER A 162 -0.56 -18.25 -21.68
N LYS A 163 -0.57 -17.10 -21.00
CA LYS A 163 0.07 -16.94 -19.68
C LYS A 163 -0.56 -17.85 -18.63
N LEU A 164 -1.89 -17.90 -18.58
CA LEU A 164 -2.62 -18.78 -17.65
C LEU A 164 -2.26 -20.25 -17.88
N ALA A 165 -2.18 -20.69 -19.14
CA ALA A 165 -1.76 -22.05 -19.49
C ALA A 165 -0.32 -22.35 -19.03
N LEU A 166 0.61 -21.40 -19.18
CA LEU A 166 1.96 -21.54 -18.66
C LEU A 166 1.97 -21.61 -17.12
N LEU A 167 1.19 -20.78 -16.43
CA LEU A 167 1.05 -20.82 -14.96
C LEU A 167 0.46 -22.15 -14.46
N LEU A 168 -0.52 -22.73 -15.17
CA LEU A 168 -1.05 -24.05 -14.85
C LEU A 168 0.02 -25.14 -14.94
N LYS A 169 0.87 -25.06 -15.97
CA LYS A 169 2.01 -25.98 -16.13
C LYS A 169 3.04 -25.78 -15.01
N THR A 170 3.35 -24.53 -14.67
CA THR A 170 4.24 -24.17 -13.55
C THR A 170 3.72 -24.70 -12.23
N LYS A 171 2.42 -24.55 -11.94
CA LYS A 171 1.78 -25.15 -10.76
C LYS A 171 1.97 -26.67 -10.69
N ALA A 172 1.77 -27.37 -11.80
CA ALA A 172 1.95 -28.81 -11.86
C ALA A 172 3.41 -29.23 -11.61
N GLU A 173 4.37 -28.54 -12.22
CA GLU A 173 5.79 -28.86 -12.06
C GLU A 173 6.34 -28.47 -10.68
N LEU A 174 5.87 -27.38 -10.07
CA LEU A 174 6.21 -27.01 -8.68
C LEU A 174 5.80 -28.10 -7.70
N LYS A 175 4.59 -28.63 -7.86
CA LYS A 175 4.09 -29.73 -7.03
C LYS A 175 4.84 -31.03 -7.30
N ALA A 176 5.11 -31.36 -8.56
CA ALA A 176 5.74 -32.63 -8.94
C ALA A 176 7.24 -32.70 -8.61
N GLN A 177 7.98 -31.60 -8.77
CA GLN A 177 9.44 -31.59 -8.61
C GLN A 177 9.88 -31.18 -7.20
N PHE A 178 9.11 -30.32 -6.52
CA PHE A 178 9.54 -29.68 -5.27
C PHE A 178 8.53 -29.80 -4.13
N GLU A 179 7.37 -30.45 -4.35
CA GLU A 179 6.24 -30.50 -3.42
C GLU A 179 5.74 -29.12 -2.95
N ILE A 180 6.06 -28.06 -3.71
CA ILE A 180 5.67 -26.70 -3.40
C ILE A 180 4.21 -26.52 -3.80
N SER A 181 3.41 -26.13 -2.83
CA SER A 181 1.99 -25.88 -3.07
C SER A 181 1.75 -24.48 -3.64
N SER A 182 0.82 -24.40 -4.59
CA SER A 182 0.47 -23.16 -5.27
C SER A 182 -1.01 -23.11 -5.69
N VAL A 183 -1.56 -21.90 -5.75
CA VAL A 183 -2.96 -21.61 -6.08
C VAL A 183 -3.00 -20.66 -7.27
N ILE A 184 -3.81 -20.99 -8.29
CA ILE A 184 -3.93 -20.17 -9.49
C ILE A 184 -5.22 -19.35 -9.41
N HIS A 185 -5.18 -18.11 -9.89
CA HIS A 185 -6.30 -17.17 -9.85
C HIS A 185 -6.81 -16.84 -11.26
N GLU A 186 -8.08 -16.46 -11.35
CA GLU A 186 -8.76 -16.11 -12.61
C GLU A 186 -8.19 -14.84 -13.27
N ASP A 187 -7.57 -13.97 -12.48
CA ASP A 187 -6.89 -12.78 -12.96
C ASP A 187 -5.59 -13.08 -13.76
N GLY A 188 -5.14 -14.34 -13.79
CA GLY A 188 -3.92 -14.75 -14.48
C GLY A 188 -2.67 -14.66 -13.61
N THR A 189 -2.81 -14.77 -12.29
CA THR A 189 -1.71 -14.83 -11.32
C THR A 189 -1.59 -16.20 -10.64
N LEU A 190 -0.42 -16.51 -10.09
CA LEU A 190 -0.13 -17.76 -9.37
C LEU A 190 0.48 -17.45 -8.01
N ASP A 191 -0.22 -17.83 -6.94
CA ASP A 191 0.27 -17.74 -5.57
C ASP A 191 1.10 -18.98 -5.24
N VAL A 192 2.37 -18.79 -4.91
CA VAL A 192 3.33 -19.85 -4.56
C VAL A 192 3.68 -19.72 -3.09
N CYS A 193 3.44 -20.77 -2.30
CA CYS A 193 3.82 -20.80 -0.89
C CYS A 193 5.29 -21.25 -0.75
N TYR A 194 6.17 -20.37 -0.28
CA TYR A 194 7.61 -20.67 -0.16
C TYR A 194 8.19 -20.01 1.09
N GLU A 195 8.87 -20.82 1.93
CA GLU A 195 9.48 -20.39 3.21
C GLU A 195 8.52 -19.59 4.10
N GLY A 196 7.24 -20.00 4.14
CA GLY A 196 6.23 -19.35 4.96
C GLY A 196 5.62 -18.09 4.37
N TYR A 197 6.07 -17.63 3.22
CA TYR A 197 5.48 -16.50 2.49
C TYR A 197 4.61 -16.98 1.33
N VAL A 198 3.68 -16.13 0.91
CA VAL A 198 2.92 -16.33 -0.32
C VAL A 198 3.44 -15.35 -1.35
N PHE A 199 4.08 -15.84 -2.41
CA PHE A 199 4.56 -15.02 -3.53
C PHE A 199 3.54 -15.06 -4.67
N ARG A 200 2.99 -13.91 -5.05
CA ARG A 200 2.08 -13.81 -6.20
C ARG A 200 2.87 -13.55 -7.46
N LEU A 201 2.98 -14.57 -8.30
CA LEU A 201 3.66 -14.48 -9.58
C LEU A 201 2.71 -13.93 -10.65
N GLN A 202 3.13 -12.86 -11.30
CA GLN A 202 2.48 -12.31 -12.48
C GLN A 202 3.45 -12.38 -13.65
N LEU A 203 3.08 -13.09 -14.71
CA LEU A 203 3.95 -13.24 -15.86
C LEU A 203 4.00 -11.95 -16.69
N VAL A 204 5.19 -11.63 -17.20
CA VAL A 204 5.45 -10.55 -18.15
C VAL A 204 6.00 -11.18 -19.44
N ALA A 205 5.28 -10.99 -20.53
CA ALA A 205 5.61 -11.54 -21.84
C ALA A 205 6.30 -10.49 -22.72
N THR A 206 7.09 -10.95 -23.70
CA THR A 206 7.84 -10.08 -24.63
C THR A 206 6.97 -9.02 -25.32
N PRO A 207 5.77 -9.33 -25.85
CA PRO A 207 4.94 -8.33 -26.53
C PRO A 207 4.52 -7.18 -25.62
N GLU A 208 4.40 -7.41 -24.31
CA GLU A 208 4.04 -6.36 -23.35
C GLU A 208 5.21 -5.44 -23.05
N ILE A 209 6.43 -5.98 -23.03
CA ILE A 209 7.65 -5.21 -22.89
C ILE A 209 7.87 -4.38 -24.17
N GLU A 210 7.72 -5.01 -25.34
CA GLU A 210 7.82 -4.34 -26.63
C GLU A 210 6.76 -3.24 -26.78
N ALA A 211 5.51 -3.51 -26.40
CA ALA A 211 4.45 -2.50 -26.40
C ALA A 211 4.75 -1.33 -25.45
N ALA A 212 5.35 -1.60 -24.29
CA ALA A 212 5.78 -0.57 -23.36
C ALA A 212 6.96 0.28 -23.90
N GLN A 213 7.88 -0.33 -24.65
CA GLN A 213 9.06 0.34 -25.21
C GLN A 213 8.78 1.11 -26.51
N LEU A 214 7.98 0.53 -27.39
CA LEU A 214 7.65 1.09 -28.71
C LEU A 214 6.65 2.24 -28.63
N GLY A 215 6.03 2.46 -27.46
CA GLY A 215 5.20 3.61 -27.13
C GLY A 215 4.36 4.07 -28.31
N HIS A 216 3.50 3.19 -28.85
CA HIS A 216 2.79 3.44 -30.10
C HIS A 216 2.26 4.87 -30.12
N ALA A 217 2.86 5.66 -31.03
CA ALA A 217 2.66 7.09 -31.20
C ALA A 217 1.27 7.47 -31.75
N TYR A 218 0.29 6.56 -31.66
CA TYR A 218 -1.10 6.81 -32.01
C TYR A 218 -2.00 6.11 -30.98
N SER A 219 -2.83 6.92 -30.33
CA SER A 219 -3.75 6.58 -29.24
C SER A 219 -3.10 6.41 -27.88
N ILE A 220 -3.50 7.29 -26.95
CA ILE A 220 -3.50 7.08 -25.51
C ILE A 220 -4.47 5.91 -25.25
N ASP A 221 -4.11 4.68 -25.64
CA ASP A 221 -4.91 3.53 -25.26
C ASP A 221 -4.57 3.15 -23.82
N SER A 222 -5.61 3.13 -23.01
CA SER A 222 -5.63 2.81 -21.59
C SER A 222 -4.83 1.59 -21.19
N THR A 223 -4.87 0.58 -22.04
CA THR A 223 -4.31 -0.74 -21.81
C THR A 223 -2.78 -0.70 -21.87
N SER A 224 -2.20 -0.06 -22.89
CA SER A 224 -0.74 0.03 -23.09
C SER A 224 -0.02 0.75 -21.95
N ARG A 225 -0.59 1.85 -21.45
CA ARG A 225 -0.02 2.58 -20.31
C ARG A 225 -0.12 1.80 -19.01
N THR A 226 -1.26 1.17 -18.73
CA THR A 226 -1.41 0.34 -17.53
C THR A 226 -0.43 -0.82 -17.54
N VAL A 227 -0.21 -1.44 -18.70
CA VAL A 227 0.82 -2.47 -18.88
C VAL A 227 2.21 -1.91 -18.60
N ALA A 228 2.62 -0.80 -19.23
CA ALA A 228 3.93 -0.20 -19.00
C ALA A 228 4.17 0.20 -17.52
N CYS A 229 3.16 0.76 -16.86
CA CYS A 229 3.22 1.10 -15.44
C CYS A 229 3.42 -0.16 -14.57
N ALA A 230 2.71 -1.24 -14.88
CA ALA A 230 2.79 -2.48 -14.14
C ALA A 230 4.09 -3.27 -14.41
N THR A 231 4.58 -3.30 -15.65
CA THR A 231 5.68 -4.18 -16.07
C THR A 231 7.06 -3.53 -16.05
N VAL A 232 7.14 -2.20 -16.24
CA VAL A 232 8.41 -1.46 -16.32
C VAL A 232 8.55 -0.46 -15.17
N VAL A 233 7.55 0.40 -14.97
CA VAL A 233 7.66 1.48 -13.97
C VAL A 233 7.69 0.93 -12.55
N ALA A 234 6.83 -0.04 -12.21
CA ALA A 234 6.78 -0.61 -10.87
C ALA A 234 8.10 -1.29 -10.42
N PRO A 235 8.78 -2.12 -11.26
CA PRO A 235 10.13 -2.61 -10.94
C PRO A 235 11.17 -1.51 -10.77
N LEU A 236 11.17 -0.49 -11.63
CA LEU A 236 12.13 0.63 -11.54
C LEU A 236 11.93 1.44 -10.26
N HIS A 237 10.67 1.74 -9.91
CA HIS A 237 10.32 2.38 -8.64
C HIS A 237 10.77 1.55 -7.44
N HIS A 238 10.53 0.23 -7.46
CA HIS A 238 10.98 -0.68 -6.41
C HIS A 238 12.50 -0.64 -6.21
N LEU A 239 13.27 -0.67 -7.29
CA LEU A 239 14.73 -0.60 -7.25
C LEU A 239 15.22 0.76 -6.74
N GLY A 240 14.64 1.86 -7.23
CA GLY A 240 14.98 3.22 -6.81
C GLY A 240 14.75 3.44 -5.31
N VAL A 241 13.60 2.98 -4.80
CA VAL A 241 13.28 3.03 -3.36
C VAL A 241 14.27 2.18 -2.54
N ARG A 242 14.66 1.00 -3.02
CA ARG A 242 15.68 0.16 -2.33
C ARG A 242 17.05 0.82 -2.31
N ALA A 243 17.46 1.44 -3.40
CA ALA A 243 18.70 2.19 -3.47
C ALA A 243 18.68 3.35 -2.46
N LEU A 244 17.58 4.11 -2.42
CA LEU A 244 17.39 5.21 -1.49
C LEU A 244 17.45 4.76 -0.03
N ARG A 245 16.82 3.63 0.33
CA ARG A 245 16.92 3.05 1.68
C ARG A 245 18.34 2.62 2.03
N SER A 246 19.11 2.14 1.05
CA SER A 246 20.49 1.73 1.28
C SER A 246 21.37 2.95 1.56
N GLN A 247 21.08 4.07 0.89
CA GLN A 247 21.74 5.36 1.09
C GLN A 247 21.31 6.06 2.39
N TYR A 248 20.02 6.02 2.72
CA TYR A 248 19.41 6.74 3.84
C TYR A 248 18.60 5.80 4.75
N PRO A 249 19.20 5.26 5.83
CA PRO A 249 18.53 4.29 6.69
C PRO A 249 17.26 4.77 7.40
N SER A 250 17.11 6.08 7.60
CA SER A 250 15.91 6.69 8.23
C SER A 250 14.70 6.79 7.29
N TYR A 251 14.92 6.66 5.97
CA TYR A 251 13.90 6.88 4.94
C TYR A 251 12.66 5.98 5.12
N THR A 252 12.84 4.68 5.32
CA THR A 252 11.71 3.74 5.48
C THR A 252 10.90 4.02 6.74
N GLY A 253 11.54 4.50 7.81
CA GLY A 253 10.85 4.92 9.02
C GLY A 253 9.95 6.13 8.75
N ALA A 254 10.44 7.13 8.02
CA ALA A 254 9.68 8.31 7.63
C ALA A 254 8.48 7.96 6.72
N VAL A 255 8.68 7.06 5.75
CA VAL A 255 7.61 6.54 4.89
C VAL A 255 6.52 5.87 5.72
N ARG A 256 6.88 4.94 6.62
CA ARG A 256 5.91 4.24 7.48
C ARG A 256 5.15 5.20 8.40
N LEU A 257 5.81 6.23 8.92
CA LEU A 257 5.17 7.27 9.73
C LEU A 257 4.13 8.05 8.92
N LEU A 258 4.46 8.47 7.69
CA LEU A 258 3.53 9.19 6.83
C LEU A 258 2.35 8.30 6.39
N THR A 259 2.60 7.02 6.11
CA THR A 259 1.54 6.03 5.84
C THR A 259 0.62 5.82 7.04
N ALA A 260 1.18 5.71 8.25
CA ALA A 260 0.38 5.58 9.47
C ALA A 260 -0.44 6.84 9.75
N TRP A 261 0.14 8.02 9.54
CA TRP A 261 -0.55 9.30 9.64
C TRP A 261 -1.72 9.38 8.65
N ALA A 262 -1.48 9.08 7.37
CA ALA A 262 -2.53 9.10 6.35
C ALA A 262 -3.69 8.16 6.70
N ALA A 263 -3.39 6.96 7.21
CA ALA A 263 -4.41 6.03 7.68
C ALA A 263 -5.18 6.58 8.90
N GLN A 264 -4.50 7.12 9.91
CA GLN A 264 -5.13 7.65 11.12
C GLN A 264 -5.93 8.95 10.91
N HIS A 265 -5.74 9.62 9.76
CA HIS A 265 -6.55 10.74 9.28
C HIS A 265 -7.64 10.31 8.28
N TYR A 266 -7.89 9.01 8.13
CA TYR A 266 -8.88 8.41 7.22
C TYR A 266 -8.63 8.68 5.72
N TYR A 267 -7.39 8.96 5.35
CA TYR A 267 -6.94 9.14 3.97
C TYR A 267 -6.37 7.85 3.35
N SER A 268 -6.66 6.67 3.92
CA SER A 268 -6.30 5.40 3.26
C SER A 268 -6.97 5.32 1.89
N GLY A 269 -6.23 4.87 0.87
CA GLY A 269 -6.68 4.85 -0.52
C GLY A 269 -6.69 6.21 -1.24
N HIS A 270 -6.65 7.34 -0.52
CA HIS A 270 -6.51 8.69 -1.10
C HIS A 270 -5.05 9.09 -1.31
N LEU A 271 -4.15 8.60 -0.44
CA LEU A 271 -2.71 8.66 -0.62
C LEU A 271 -2.18 7.24 -0.74
N CYS A 272 -1.93 6.79 -1.98
CA CYS A 272 -1.29 5.49 -2.17
C CYS A 272 0.17 5.50 -1.73
N LEU A 273 0.73 4.32 -1.44
CA LEU A 273 2.06 4.19 -0.87
C LEU A 273 3.14 4.76 -1.79
N GLU A 274 3.03 4.60 -3.11
CA GLU A 274 4.00 5.15 -4.04
C GLU A 274 4.06 6.69 -4.00
N HIS A 275 2.91 7.37 -3.84
CA HIS A 275 2.91 8.83 -3.64
C HIS A 275 3.66 9.21 -2.35
N ILE A 276 3.39 8.50 -1.26
CA ILE A 276 4.06 8.72 0.03
C ILE A 276 5.58 8.49 -0.10
N GLU A 277 5.98 7.40 -0.75
CA GLU A 277 7.39 7.08 -1.01
C GLU A 277 8.10 8.18 -1.77
N LEU A 278 7.46 8.73 -2.82
CA LEU A 278 8.03 9.79 -3.65
C LEU A 278 8.07 11.15 -2.93
N ILE A 279 7.04 11.50 -2.15
CA ILE A 279 7.03 12.72 -1.33
C ILE A 279 8.16 12.69 -0.30
N VAL A 280 8.31 11.56 0.40
CA VAL A 280 9.41 11.41 1.37
C VAL A 280 10.75 11.38 0.63
N ALA A 281 10.85 10.71 -0.51
CA ALA A 281 12.09 10.63 -1.27
C ALA A 281 12.59 12.01 -1.70
N TYR A 282 11.67 12.89 -2.10
CA TYR A 282 12.01 14.27 -2.45
C TYR A 282 12.78 14.98 -1.33
N GLU A 283 12.37 14.82 -0.06
CA GLU A 283 13.01 15.49 1.08
C GLU A 283 14.40 14.93 1.43
N TYR A 284 14.70 13.70 1.01
CA TYR A 284 16.03 13.10 1.15
C TYR A 284 16.96 13.47 -0.01
N LEU A 285 16.41 13.61 -1.21
CA LEU A 285 17.16 13.93 -2.43
C LEU A 285 17.40 15.43 -2.62
N HIS A 286 16.48 16.27 -2.14
CA HIS A 286 16.54 17.73 -2.24
C HIS A 286 16.48 18.36 -0.85
N PRO A 287 17.49 18.12 0.00
CA PRO A 287 17.42 18.58 1.38
C PRO A 287 17.45 20.12 1.41
N TYR A 288 16.41 20.72 1.99
CA TYR A 288 16.35 22.17 2.19
C TYR A 288 17.49 22.69 3.07
N THR A 289 17.90 21.87 4.03
CA THR A 289 19.13 22.05 4.80
C THR A 289 20.30 21.38 4.07
N ALA A 290 21.55 21.79 4.30
CA ALA A 290 22.72 21.15 3.68
C ALA A 290 22.82 19.61 3.88
N GLN A 291 22.04 19.03 4.80
CA GLN A 291 21.98 17.58 5.05
C GLN A 291 20.57 16.99 4.91
N PRO A 292 20.45 15.73 4.43
CA PRO A 292 19.21 14.99 4.40
C PRO A 292 18.73 14.58 5.80
N PRO A 293 17.46 14.18 5.97
CA PRO A 293 16.93 13.81 7.27
C PRO A 293 17.66 12.60 7.89
N ALA A 294 18.23 12.79 9.08
CA ALA A 294 18.96 11.73 9.79
C ALA A 294 18.06 10.81 10.65
N SER A 295 16.78 11.17 10.83
CA SER A 295 15.82 10.38 11.61
C SER A 295 14.46 10.22 10.90
N PRO A 296 13.71 9.14 11.21
CA PRO A 296 12.34 8.96 10.73
C PRO A 296 11.44 10.15 11.03
N LEU A 297 11.53 10.71 12.23
CA LEU A 297 10.72 11.86 12.66
C LEU A 297 11.02 13.12 11.84
N ALA A 298 12.31 13.40 11.58
CA ALA A 298 12.69 14.53 10.74
C ALA A 298 12.22 14.37 9.30
N GLY A 299 12.32 13.16 8.73
CA GLY A 299 11.81 12.86 7.40
C GLY A 299 10.29 12.99 7.33
N PHE A 300 9.57 12.50 8.34
CA PHE A 300 8.12 12.62 8.45
C PHE A 300 7.67 14.08 8.55
N TYR A 301 8.28 14.88 9.43
CA TYR A 301 7.97 16.31 9.57
C TYR A 301 8.18 17.06 8.25
N ARG A 302 9.33 16.86 7.59
CA ARG A 302 9.60 17.48 6.29
C ARG A 302 8.62 17.05 5.21
N ALA A 303 8.18 15.79 5.22
CA ALA A 303 7.16 15.32 4.29
C ALA A 303 5.78 15.97 4.53
N LEU A 304 5.39 16.21 5.78
CA LEU A 304 4.17 16.99 6.09
C LEU A 304 4.28 18.44 5.59
N LEU A 305 5.46 19.07 5.77
CA LEU A 305 5.73 20.39 5.20
C LEU A 305 5.66 20.37 3.67
N ARG A 306 6.24 19.34 3.02
CA ARG A 306 6.16 19.18 1.56
C ARG A 306 4.72 19.08 1.09
N LEU A 307 3.90 18.26 1.75
CA LEU A 307 2.49 18.10 1.42
C LEU A 307 1.73 19.43 1.53
N SER A 308 1.98 20.19 2.61
CA SER A 308 1.22 21.41 2.91
C SER A 308 1.68 22.64 2.11
N GLN A 309 2.99 22.80 1.89
CA GLN A 309 3.57 24.00 1.30
C GLN A 309 3.74 23.91 -0.23
N HIS A 310 3.71 22.71 -0.81
CA HIS A 310 3.85 22.55 -2.26
C HIS A 310 2.59 23.01 -2.99
N ASN A 311 2.76 23.85 -4.01
CA ASN A 311 1.65 24.31 -4.83
C ASN A 311 1.34 23.29 -5.95
N TRP A 312 0.50 22.31 -5.62
CA TRP A 312 0.08 21.22 -6.50
C TRP A 312 -0.63 21.66 -7.79
N ASP A 313 -1.14 22.89 -7.84
CA ASP A 313 -1.83 23.44 -9.01
C ASP A 313 -0.87 24.08 -10.02
N VAL A 314 0.28 24.56 -9.56
CA VAL A 314 1.21 25.38 -10.37
C VAL A 314 2.50 24.64 -10.70
N THR A 315 2.97 23.72 -9.84
CA THR A 315 4.24 23.03 -10.05
C THR A 315 4.11 21.51 -9.91
N PRO A 316 4.68 20.72 -10.85
CA PRO A 316 4.81 19.28 -10.67
C PRO A 316 5.90 18.98 -9.62
N LEU A 317 5.76 17.87 -8.91
CA LEU A 317 6.85 17.35 -8.06
C LEU A 317 7.70 16.38 -8.89
N ILE A 318 9.00 16.67 -9.02
CA ILE A 318 9.93 15.88 -9.84
C ILE A 318 10.91 15.16 -8.91
N VAL A 319 11.00 13.83 -9.00
CA VAL A 319 11.76 13.00 -8.07
C VAL A 319 12.71 12.05 -8.82
N ASP A 320 14.01 12.29 -8.75
CA ASP A 320 14.98 11.43 -9.43
C ASP A 320 15.34 10.18 -8.61
N LEU A 321 14.76 9.04 -8.95
CA LEU A 321 15.08 7.74 -8.35
C LEU A 321 16.18 6.99 -9.11
N SER A 322 16.83 7.61 -10.12
CA SER A 322 17.89 6.95 -10.90
C SER A 322 19.11 6.67 -10.03
N ALA A 323 19.87 5.62 -10.36
CA ALA A 323 21.02 5.20 -9.57
C ALA A 323 22.10 6.30 -9.43
N GLU A 324 22.23 7.16 -10.45
CA GLU A 324 23.17 8.30 -10.43
C GLU A 324 22.54 9.59 -9.87
N GLY A 325 21.20 9.64 -9.76
CA GLY A 325 20.44 10.81 -9.32
C GLY A 325 20.56 12.03 -10.23
N LYS A 326 20.90 11.83 -11.51
CA LYS A 326 21.19 12.91 -12.48
C LYS A 326 20.25 12.97 -13.68
N GLU A 327 19.45 11.94 -13.92
CA GLU A 327 18.60 11.85 -15.11
C GLU A 327 17.64 13.04 -15.18
N LEU A 328 16.91 13.29 -14.09
CA LEU A 328 15.92 14.38 -14.04
C LEU A 328 16.53 15.71 -13.64
N GLN A 329 17.85 15.80 -13.48
CA GLN A 329 18.56 17.08 -13.34
C GLN A 329 18.76 17.77 -14.70
N ASN A 330 18.54 17.06 -15.82
CA ASN A 330 18.66 17.64 -17.16
C ASN A 330 17.54 18.69 -17.40
N PRO A 331 17.90 19.96 -17.71
CA PRO A 331 16.92 21.03 -17.90
C PRO A 331 15.97 20.78 -19.08
N ALA A 332 16.40 20.05 -20.11
CA ALA A 332 15.53 19.72 -21.24
C ALA A 332 14.39 18.78 -20.82
N ILE A 333 14.70 17.77 -20.00
CA ILE A 333 13.73 16.81 -19.48
C ILE A 333 12.79 17.50 -18.49
N GLN A 334 13.32 18.35 -17.60
CA GLN A 334 12.49 19.14 -16.69
C GLN A 334 11.52 20.05 -17.45
N ALA A 335 11.99 20.73 -18.50
CA ALA A 335 11.14 21.56 -19.35
C ALA A 335 10.05 20.73 -20.05
N GLU A 336 10.37 19.52 -20.52
CA GLU A 336 9.39 18.59 -21.08
C GLU A 336 8.28 18.25 -20.07
N ILE A 337 8.67 17.87 -18.84
CA ILE A 337 7.74 17.53 -17.77
C ILE A 337 6.82 18.72 -17.43
N VAL A 338 7.40 19.91 -17.27
CA VAL A 338 6.67 21.13 -16.96
C VAL A 338 5.72 21.52 -18.09
N ASN A 339 6.15 21.39 -19.35
CA ASN A 339 5.29 21.65 -20.51
C ASN A 339 4.10 20.69 -20.56
N LYS A 340 4.32 19.39 -20.30
CA LYS A 340 3.23 18.40 -20.21
C LYS A 340 2.26 18.73 -19.07
N PHE A 341 2.79 19.06 -17.90
CA PHE A 341 1.98 19.50 -16.75
C PHE A 341 1.13 20.73 -17.10
N ASN A 342 1.72 21.76 -17.68
CA ASN A 342 1.03 23.00 -18.05
C ASN A 342 -0.03 22.74 -19.14
N ALA A 343 0.27 21.92 -20.15
CA ALA A 343 -0.68 21.54 -21.18
C ALA A 343 -1.92 20.86 -20.57
N LEU A 344 -1.72 19.96 -19.60
CA LEU A 344 -2.83 19.37 -18.85
C LEU A 344 -3.58 20.43 -18.04
N ARG A 345 -2.91 21.27 -17.23
CA ARG A 345 -3.63 22.27 -16.42
C ARG A 345 -4.45 23.26 -17.27
N ASN A 346 -3.96 23.65 -18.44
CA ASN A 346 -4.62 24.60 -19.34
C ASN A 346 -5.81 23.98 -20.11
N ASN A 347 -5.72 22.70 -20.48
CA ASN A 347 -6.77 22.01 -21.24
C ASN A 347 -7.93 21.48 -20.36
N SER A 348 -7.97 21.84 -19.07
CA SER A 348 -8.98 21.40 -18.09
C SER A 348 -10.44 21.80 -18.42
N THR A 349 -10.65 22.62 -19.46
CA THR A 349 -11.96 23.12 -19.89
C THR A 349 -12.54 22.38 -21.11
N GLU A 350 -11.78 21.50 -21.79
CA GLU A 350 -12.27 20.78 -22.98
C GLU A 350 -12.99 19.47 -22.62
N SER A 351 -14.32 19.53 -22.62
CA SER A 351 -15.23 18.40 -22.31
C SER A 351 -15.28 17.28 -23.37
N THR A 352 -14.58 17.43 -24.49
CA THR A 352 -14.58 16.50 -25.64
C THR A 352 -13.50 15.42 -25.56
N LEU A 353 -12.59 15.49 -24.58
CA LEU A 353 -11.49 14.53 -24.43
C LEU A 353 -11.97 13.16 -23.97
N ASP A 354 -11.20 12.12 -24.27
CA ASP A 354 -11.42 10.75 -23.82
C ASP A 354 -11.40 10.66 -22.28
N PRO A 355 -12.09 9.66 -21.68
CA PRO A 355 -12.19 9.53 -20.23
C PRO A 355 -10.85 9.46 -19.49
N GLN A 356 -9.76 9.03 -20.14
CA GLN A 356 -8.45 8.95 -19.51
C GLN A 356 -7.65 10.24 -19.56
N SER A 357 -7.68 10.97 -20.68
CA SER A 357 -7.14 12.33 -20.71
C SER A 357 -7.81 13.19 -19.66
N ARG A 358 -9.12 13.04 -19.43
CA ARG A 358 -9.83 13.70 -18.31
C ARG A 358 -9.30 13.30 -16.92
N ARG A 359 -8.92 12.03 -16.72
CA ARG A 359 -8.31 11.58 -15.45
C ARG A 359 -6.92 12.18 -15.24
N LEU A 360 -6.12 12.31 -16.30
CA LEU A 360 -4.80 12.96 -16.25
C LEU A 360 -4.91 14.47 -16.01
N LEU A 361 -5.87 15.12 -16.67
CA LEU A 361 -6.23 16.52 -16.46
C LEU A 361 -6.59 16.80 -14.99
N ASN A 362 -7.33 15.87 -14.39
CA ASN A 362 -7.80 15.98 -13.03
C ASN A 362 -6.85 15.41 -11.98
N THR A 363 -5.61 15.02 -12.33
CA THR A 363 -4.61 14.53 -11.36
C THR A 363 -4.09 15.70 -10.52
N PRO A 364 -4.50 15.88 -9.25
CA PRO A 364 -4.10 17.04 -8.46
C PRO A 364 -2.68 16.82 -7.92
N LEU A 365 -2.41 15.61 -7.42
CA LEU A 365 -1.09 15.18 -6.95
C LEU A 365 -0.24 14.73 -8.16
N TYR A 366 0.37 15.68 -8.86
CA TYR A 366 1.19 15.42 -10.06
C TYR A 366 2.66 15.20 -9.67
N ILE A 367 3.05 13.93 -9.50
CA ILE A 367 4.42 13.53 -9.14
C ILE A 367 5.02 12.71 -10.28
N VAL A 368 6.18 13.12 -10.78
CA VAL A 368 6.92 12.41 -11.83
C VAL A 368 8.25 11.94 -11.26
N SER A 369 8.54 10.66 -11.48
CA SER A 369 9.80 10.03 -11.11
C SER A 369 10.63 9.66 -12.34
N SER A 370 11.92 9.36 -12.15
CA SER A 370 12.76 8.85 -13.25
C SER A 370 12.27 7.50 -13.78
N ALA A 371 11.57 6.71 -12.95
CA ALA A 371 10.91 5.48 -13.37
C ALA A 371 9.80 5.72 -14.41
N ASP A 372 9.20 6.92 -14.42
CA ASP A 372 8.16 7.29 -15.39
C ASP A 372 8.70 7.59 -16.80
N ARG A 373 10.02 7.51 -17.03
CA ARG A 373 10.60 7.61 -18.38
C ARG A 373 9.95 6.64 -19.36
N ALA A 374 9.68 5.41 -18.91
CA ALA A 374 8.99 4.38 -19.70
C ALA A 374 7.54 4.75 -20.05
N ASN A 375 6.96 5.72 -19.35
CA ASN A 375 5.64 6.27 -19.59
C ASN A 375 5.71 7.72 -20.11
N HIS A 376 6.80 8.05 -20.83
CA HIS A 376 7.08 9.38 -21.37
C HIS A 376 6.91 10.50 -20.32
N TYR A 377 7.35 10.25 -19.09
CA TYR A 377 7.26 11.19 -17.97
C TYR A 377 5.84 11.67 -17.61
N TYR A 378 4.80 10.93 -18.00
CA TYR A 378 3.50 11.05 -17.36
C TYR A 378 3.48 10.26 -16.04
N PRO A 379 2.91 10.80 -14.95
CA PRO A 379 2.86 10.10 -13.66
C PRO A 379 2.20 8.72 -13.75
N SER A 380 2.93 7.64 -13.48
CA SER A 380 2.39 6.28 -13.45
C SER A 380 1.31 6.08 -12.38
N VAL A 381 1.36 6.87 -11.30
CA VAL A 381 0.43 6.80 -10.16
C VAL A 381 -0.73 7.79 -10.23
N SER A 382 -0.91 8.48 -11.36
CA SER A 382 -1.98 9.47 -11.57
C SER A 382 -3.39 8.94 -11.35
N ASN A 383 -3.65 7.66 -11.65
CA ASN A 383 -4.95 7.02 -11.43
C ASN A 383 -5.30 6.81 -9.95
N LYS A 384 -4.31 6.86 -9.06
CA LYS A 384 -4.47 6.75 -7.61
C LYS A 384 -4.37 8.11 -6.91
N SER A 385 -4.41 9.20 -7.68
CA SER A 385 -4.34 10.56 -7.14
C SER A 385 -5.67 10.92 -6.46
N PRO A 386 -5.66 11.56 -5.28
CA PRO A 386 -6.88 12.01 -4.62
C PRO A 386 -7.56 13.08 -5.47
N GLU A 387 -8.87 13.26 -5.30
CA GLU A 387 -9.57 14.40 -5.90
C GLU A 387 -9.06 15.73 -5.34
N ARG A 388 -9.19 16.81 -6.12
CA ARG A 388 -8.63 18.11 -5.74
C ARG A 388 -9.16 18.62 -4.40
N VAL A 389 -10.44 18.38 -4.12
CA VAL A 389 -11.07 18.74 -2.83
C VAL A 389 -10.47 17.90 -1.70
N VAL A 390 -10.29 16.60 -1.90
CA VAL A 390 -9.69 15.69 -0.91
C VAL A 390 -8.21 16.03 -0.68
N LEU A 391 -7.46 16.35 -1.74
CA LEU A 391 -6.09 16.86 -1.61
C LEU A 391 -6.05 18.14 -0.77
N GLY A 392 -6.98 19.06 -0.98
CA GLY A 392 -7.10 20.26 -0.14
C GLY A 392 -7.39 19.95 1.34
N MET A 393 -8.13 18.88 1.64
CA MET A 393 -8.33 18.41 3.02
C MET A 393 -7.02 17.83 3.59
N ILE A 394 -6.33 16.99 2.83
CA ILE A 394 -5.03 16.41 3.18
C ILE A 394 -4.00 17.49 3.47
N VAL A 395 -3.89 18.51 2.62
CA VAL A 395 -2.98 19.66 2.74
C VAL A 395 -3.20 20.38 4.08
N ARG A 396 -4.45 20.68 4.43
CA ARG A 396 -4.80 21.34 5.70
C ARG A 396 -4.51 20.46 6.91
N SER A 397 -4.83 19.16 6.83
CA SER A 397 -4.48 18.20 7.88
C SER A 397 -2.95 18.11 8.07
N ALA A 398 -2.18 18.10 6.97
CA ALA A 398 -0.73 18.03 7.01
C ALA A 398 -0.12 19.30 7.62
N GLU A 399 -0.65 20.48 7.27
CA GLU A 399 -0.24 21.77 7.87
C GLU A 399 -0.50 21.80 9.38
N ALA A 400 -1.71 21.38 9.80
CA ALA A 400 -2.07 21.31 11.21
C ALA A 400 -1.18 20.32 11.99
N SER A 401 -0.96 19.12 11.45
CA SER A 401 -0.07 18.12 12.05
C SER A 401 1.38 18.59 12.12
N ALA A 402 1.88 19.29 11.09
CA ALA A 402 3.22 19.88 11.10
C ALA A 402 3.36 20.96 12.19
N ALA A 403 2.38 21.85 12.31
CA ALA A 403 2.37 22.88 13.35
C ALA A 403 2.32 22.27 14.77
N ARG A 404 1.48 21.25 14.99
CA ARG A 404 1.41 20.52 16.26
C ARG A 404 2.73 19.81 16.57
N LEU A 405 3.36 19.18 15.58
CA LEU A 405 4.64 18.50 15.76
C LEU A 405 5.77 19.49 16.08
N LEU A 406 5.81 20.65 15.44
CA LEU A 406 6.77 21.71 15.77
C LEU A 406 6.55 22.22 17.20
N ALA A 407 5.30 22.50 17.59
CA ALA A 407 4.96 22.92 18.94
C ALA A 407 5.33 21.85 19.99
N TYR A 408 5.12 20.58 19.67
CA TYR A 408 5.57 19.46 20.50
C TYR A 408 7.10 19.46 20.67
N MET A 409 7.86 19.60 19.58
CA MET A 409 9.33 19.68 19.63
C MET A 409 9.82 20.86 20.46
N GLN A 410 9.17 22.03 20.37
CA GLN A 410 9.50 23.22 21.16
C GLN A 410 9.16 23.06 22.66
N LYS A 411 7.98 22.53 22.99
CA LYS A 411 7.59 22.24 24.39
C LYS A 411 8.55 21.25 25.06
N TYR A 412 9.06 20.30 24.27
CA TYR A 412 10.04 19.33 24.73
C TYR A 412 11.39 19.99 25.06
N ASP A 413 11.82 20.95 24.23
CA ASP A 413 13.06 21.71 24.43
C ASP A 413 13.01 22.57 25.72
N HIS A 414 11.82 23.12 26.04
CA HIS A 414 11.60 23.91 27.26
C HIS A 414 11.31 23.08 28.53
N GLN A 415 11.44 21.75 28.50
CA GLN A 415 11.13 20.84 29.62
C GLN A 415 9.70 20.99 30.19
N GLN A 416 8.75 21.47 29.38
CA GLN A 416 7.37 21.76 29.85
C GLN A 416 6.47 20.52 29.90
N LEU A 417 6.85 19.41 29.26
CA LEU A 417 6.15 18.13 29.36
C LEU A 417 6.58 17.39 30.63
N GLN A 418 5.69 17.28 31.60
CA GLN A 418 6.04 16.73 32.92
C GLN A 418 5.70 15.24 33.06
N SER A 419 4.71 14.74 32.30
CA SER A 419 4.23 13.35 32.39
C SER A 419 4.29 12.57 31.06
N SER A 420 4.43 11.23 31.15
CA SER A 420 4.38 10.32 30.00
C SER A 420 3.00 10.27 29.32
N GLU A 421 1.94 10.66 30.04
CA GLU A 421 0.57 10.70 29.52
C GLU A 421 0.35 11.92 28.62
N GLU A 422 0.83 13.10 29.03
CA GLU A 422 0.80 14.32 28.20
C GLU A 422 1.55 14.14 26.88
N GLU A 423 2.72 13.47 26.91
CA GLU A 423 3.49 13.14 25.71
C GLU A 423 2.67 12.24 24.77
N THR A 424 2.03 11.20 25.32
CA THR A 424 1.22 10.27 24.54
C THR A 424 -0.01 10.95 23.93
N ALA A 425 -0.66 11.84 24.69
CA ALA A 425 -1.80 12.63 24.21
C ALA A 425 -1.39 13.56 23.05
N ALA A 426 -0.31 14.33 23.22
CA ALA A 426 0.18 15.25 22.19
C ALA A 426 0.57 14.51 20.89
N LEU A 427 1.23 13.35 21.01
CA LEU A 427 1.57 12.52 19.84
C LEU A 427 0.34 11.92 19.15
N THR A 428 -0.67 11.54 19.94
CA THR A 428 -1.96 11.07 19.40
C THR A 428 -2.66 12.17 18.62
N GLU A 429 -2.69 13.41 19.11
CA GLU A 429 -3.29 14.56 18.40
C GLU A 429 -2.56 14.94 17.10
N ILE A 430 -1.27 14.62 17.00
CA ILE A 430 -0.49 14.81 15.78
C ILE A 430 -0.85 13.73 14.75
N MET A 431 -0.91 12.48 15.20
CA MET A 431 -1.05 11.30 14.34
C MET A 431 -2.49 10.97 13.97
N HIS A 432 -3.46 11.31 14.82
CA HIS A 432 -4.85 10.92 14.65
C HIS A 432 -5.77 12.14 14.61
N ASP A 433 -6.62 12.19 13.58
CA ASP A 433 -7.67 13.18 13.43
C ASP A 433 -8.88 12.54 12.73
N SER A 434 -9.99 12.42 13.44
CA SER A 434 -11.25 11.86 12.92
C SER A 434 -12.25 12.94 12.49
N THR A 435 -11.86 14.22 12.46
CA THR A 435 -12.76 15.34 12.08
C THR A 435 -13.28 15.25 10.66
N ILE A 436 -12.67 14.44 9.79
CA ILE A 436 -13.21 14.17 8.46
C ILE A 436 -14.48 13.33 8.50
N LEU A 437 -14.63 12.44 9.49
CA LEU A 437 -15.83 11.63 9.65
C LEU A 437 -17.04 12.47 10.03
N SER A 438 -16.86 13.49 10.88
CA SER A 438 -17.96 14.40 11.22
C SER A 438 -18.39 15.31 10.06
N LYS A 439 -17.58 15.39 8.99
CA LYS A 439 -17.93 16.09 7.74
C LYS A 439 -18.61 15.15 6.72
N CYS A 440 -18.60 13.84 6.96
CA CYS A 440 -19.26 12.88 6.09
C CYS A 440 -20.78 12.93 6.32
N ASN A 441 -21.55 12.47 5.33
CA ASN A 441 -23.01 12.41 5.45
C ASN A 441 -23.49 11.10 6.08
N LEU A 442 -22.65 10.07 6.04
CA LEU A 442 -22.99 8.72 6.44
C LEU A 442 -21.74 8.04 6.98
N LEU A 443 -21.91 7.24 8.02
CA LEU A 443 -20.87 6.41 8.60
C LEU A 443 -21.28 4.94 8.49
N LEU A 444 -20.53 4.18 7.69
CA LEU A 444 -20.69 2.74 7.61
C LEU A 444 -19.87 2.10 8.74
N LYS A 445 -20.53 1.36 9.62
CA LYS A 445 -19.89 0.65 10.73
C LYS A 445 -19.42 -0.70 10.23
N CYS A 446 -18.12 -0.95 10.33
CA CYS A 446 -17.52 -2.21 9.97
C CYS A 446 -17.44 -3.15 11.18
N ASN A 447 -17.40 -4.44 10.92
CA ASN A 447 -17.17 -5.42 11.96
C ASN A 447 -15.76 -5.25 12.56
N LYS A 448 -15.64 -5.19 13.89
CA LYS A 448 -14.33 -5.13 14.60
C LYS A 448 -13.41 -6.31 14.23
N ALA A 449 -14.04 -7.41 13.82
CA ALA A 449 -13.46 -8.61 13.24
C ALA A 449 -12.48 -8.38 12.08
N LEU A 450 -12.59 -7.26 11.37
CA LEU A 450 -11.68 -6.96 10.26
C LEU A 450 -10.23 -6.87 10.76
N LEU A 451 -10.01 -6.29 11.94
CA LEU A 451 -8.67 -6.11 12.51
C LEU A 451 -7.91 -7.43 12.69
N ASN A 452 -6.81 -7.60 11.94
CA ASN A 452 -5.91 -8.75 12.04
C ASN A 452 -5.30 -8.94 13.46
N LYS A 453 -5.38 -7.94 14.34
CA LYS A 453 -4.95 -8.05 15.75
C LYS A 453 -5.95 -8.81 16.63
N ASN A 454 -7.24 -8.77 16.29
CA ASN A 454 -8.30 -9.45 17.00
C ASN A 454 -8.78 -10.65 16.18
N VAL A 455 -7.85 -11.49 15.72
CA VAL A 455 -8.17 -12.67 14.89
C VAL A 455 -9.30 -13.53 15.50
N ALA A 456 -9.33 -13.63 16.83
CA ALA A 456 -10.37 -14.34 17.56
C ALA A 456 -11.78 -13.76 17.36
N GLU A 457 -11.90 -12.46 17.13
CA GLU A 457 -13.17 -11.77 16.83
C GLU A 457 -13.43 -11.69 15.32
N GLY A 458 -12.48 -12.15 14.49
CA GLY A 458 -12.49 -12.15 13.02
C GLY A 458 -13.67 -12.89 12.37
N PRO A 459 -14.03 -12.58 11.10
CA PRO A 459 -15.07 -13.33 10.42
C PRO A 459 -14.61 -14.79 10.24
N SER A 460 -15.54 -15.74 10.27
CA SER A 460 -15.23 -17.19 10.25
C SER A 460 -14.37 -17.61 9.05
N PHE A 461 -14.55 -16.97 7.89
CA PHE A 461 -13.75 -17.25 6.70
C PHE A 461 -12.29 -16.77 6.80
N ALA A 462 -11.96 -15.87 7.73
CA ALA A 462 -10.65 -15.27 7.89
C ALA A 462 -9.89 -15.77 9.14
N ARG A 463 -10.46 -16.73 9.88
CA ARG A 463 -9.85 -17.27 11.10
C ARG A 463 -9.94 -18.79 11.17
N LEU A 464 -8.95 -19.40 11.80
CA LEU A 464 -8.91 -20.84 12.08
C LEU A 464 -8.60 -21.06 13.56
N SER A 465 -9.54 -21.67 14.28
CA SER A 465 -9.29 -22.14 15.65
C SER A 465 -8.52 -23.45 15.59
N VAL A 466 -7.29 -23.44 16.10
CA VAL A 466 -6.39 -24.58 16.00
C VAL A 466 -6.52 -25.49 17.22
N PHE A 467 -6.81 -26.75 16.97
CA PHE A 467 -6.84 -27.84 17.93
C PHE A 467 -5.88 -28.94 17.49
N ALA A 468 -5.44 -29.79 18.42
CA ALA A 468 -4.54 -30.90 18.11
C ALA A 468 -5.11 -31.86 17.05
N ASN A 469 -6.44 -31.93 16.94
CA ASN A 469 -7.17 -32.80 16.00
C ASN A 469 -7.86 -32.01 14.87
N THR A 470 -7.51 -30.74 14.62
CA THR A 470 -8.08 -29.97 13.50
C THR A 470 -7.89 -30.74 12.19
N PRO A 471 -8.95 -30.94 11.39
CA PRO A 471 -8.87 -31.75 10.18
C PRO A 471 -7.99 -31.07 9.12
N ALA A 472 -7.24 -31.87 8.36
CA ALA A 472 -6.37 -31.37 7.29
C ALA A 472 -7.12 -30.62 6.18
N SER A 473 -8.43 -30.89 6.01
CA SER A 473 -9.30 -30.16 5.09
C SER A 473 -9.56 -28.71 5.51
N GLU A 474 -9.42 -28.39 6.79
CA GLU A 474 -9.55 -27.02 7.32
C GLU A 474 -8.19 -26.33 7.44
N ALA A 475 -7.14 -27.09 7.79
CA ALA A 475 -5.79 -26.58 7.96
C ALA A 475 -4.92 -26.80 6.69
N ASN A 476 -5.36 -26.24 5.56
CA ASN A 476 -4.58 -26.24 4.32
C ASN A 476 -4.58 -24.86 3.65
N ILE A 477 -3.77 -24.74 2.60
CA ILE A 477 -3.52 -23.48 1.88
C ILE A 477 -4.77 -22.97 1.16
N GLY A 478 -5.67 -23.86 0.74
CA GLY A 478 -6.93 -23.48 0.11
C GLY A 478 -7.87 -22.74 1.07
N ALA A 479 -7.65 -22.84 2.38
CA ALA A 479 -8.36 -22.04 3.37
C ALA A 479 -7.81 -20.61 3.51
N LEU A 480 -6.62 -20.31 2.96
CA LEU A 480 -6.05 -18.97 3.02
C LEU A 480 -6.85 -18.00 2.14
N VAL A 481 -7.16 -16.86 2.72
CA VAL A 481 -7.75 -15.72 2.02
C VAL A 481 -6.62 -14.78 1.63
N VAL A 482 -6.16 -14.95 0.38
CA VAL A 482 -5.00 -14.21 -0.14
C VAL A 482 -5.46 -13.01 -0.97
N ARG A 483 -5.20 -11.80 -0.47
CA ARG A 483 -5.59 -10.54 -1.11
C ARG A 483 -4.43 -9.55 -1.09
N GLU A 484 -4.17 -8.90 -2.23
CA GLU A 484 -3.13 -7.86 -2.35
C GLU A 484 -3.50 -6.64 -1.48
N SER A 485 -2.50 -6.00 -0.90
CA SER A 485 -2.64 -4.81 -0.06
C SER A 485 -1.82 -3.69 -0.66
N THR A 486 -2.44 -2.60 -1.14
CA THR A 486 -1.70 -1.45 -1.67
C THR A 486 -1.22 -0.51 -0.57
N CYS A 487 -1.93 -0.47 0.57
CA CYS A 487 -1.51 0.31 1.73
C CYS A 487 -0.57 -0.49 2.66
N GLY A 488 -0.40 -1.79 2.42
CA GLY A 488 0.42 -2.70 3.24
C GLY A 488 -0.20 -3.01 4.60
N VAL A 489 -1.49 -2.74 4.80
CA VAL A 489 -2.15 -2.77 6.12
C VAL A 489 -3.26 -3.82 6.23
N HIS A 490 -4.30 -3.72 5.39
CA HIS A 490 -5.52 -4.48 5.61
C HIS A 490 -6.19 -4.88 4.30
N PRO A 491 -5.84 -6.05 3.75
CA PRO A 491 -6.26 -6.42 2.40
C PRO A 491 -7.78 -6.71 2.26
N ILE A 492 -8.47 -7.19 3.32
CA ILE A 492 -9.93 -7.35 3.25
C ILE A 492 -10.63 -6.00 3.14
N GLN A 493 -10.40 -5.09 4.09
CA GLN A 493 -11.07 -3.80 4.13
C GLN A 493 -10.72 -2.96 2.90
N GLU A 494 -9.47 -3.00 2.46
CA GLU A 494 -9.06 -2.34 1.22
C GLU A 494 -9.83 -2.90 0.02
N GLY A 495 -9.96 -4.23 -0.09
CA GLY A 495 -10.78 -4.86 -1.13
C GLY A 495 -12.26 -4.49 -1.04
N LEU A 496 -12.82 -4.35 0.16
CA LEU A 496 -14.18 -3.88 0.38
C LEU A 496 -14.35 -2.44 -0.13
N VAL A 497 -13.46 -1.53 0.28
CA VAL A 497 -13.52 -0.13 -0.16
C VAL A 497 -13.28 0.01 -1.66
N HIS A 498 -12.44 -0.84 -2.25
CA HIS A 498 -12.26 -0.92 -3.70
C HIS A 498 -13.59 -1.26 -4.40
N GLN A 499 -14.30 -2.30 -3.93
CA GLN A 499 -15.61 -2.68 -4.48
C GLN A 499 -16.66 -1.57 -4.31
N LEU A 500 -16.64 -0.86 -3.18
CA LEU A 500 -17.50 0.31 -2.97
C LEU A 500 -17.17 1.45 -3.94
N ASN A 501 -15.89 1.75 -4.17
CA ASN A 501 -15.46 2.74 -5.14
C ASN A 501 -15.82 2.36 -6.58
N GLU A 502 -15.67 1.09 -6.97
CA GLU A 502 -16.04 0.62 -8.31
C GLU A 502 -17.53 0.79 -8.61
N LYS A 503 -18.40 0.57 -7.61
CA LYS A 503 -19.86 0.65 -7.79
C LYS A 503 -20.45 2.04 -7.54
N PHE A 504 -19.89 2.78 -6.59
CA PHE A 504 -20.48 4.01 -6.06
C PHE A 504 -19.53 5.21 -6.09
N GLY A 505 -18.34 5.07 -6.69
CA GLY A 505 -17.35 6.15 -6.79
C GLY A 505 -17.88 7.38 -7.54
N ASP A 506 -18.87 7.22 -8.43
CA ASP A 506 -19.55 8.34 -9.11
C ASP A 506 -20.57 9.07 -8.23
N LEU A 507 -20.97 8.47 -7.11
CA LEU A 507 -21.99 9.00 -6.19
C LEU A 507 -21.39 9.54 -4.89
N ALA A 508 -20.32 8.93 -4.40
CA ALA A 508 -19.74 9.24 -3.11
C ALA A 508 -18.21 9.10 -3.08
N VAL A 509 -17.60 9.72 -2.08
CA VAL A 509 -16.19 9.59 -1.72
C VAL A 509 -16.11 8.87 -0.37
N PHE A 510 -15.24 7.87 -0.27
CA PHE A 510 -15.11 7.00 0.91
C PHE A 510 -13.84 7.31 1.69
N PHE A 511 -13.97 7.64 2.97
CA PHE A 511 -12.87 7.89 3.90
C PHE A 511 -12.75 6.76 4.90
N TRP A 512 -11.57 6.17 5.03
CA TRP A 512 -11.38 4.99 5.89
C TRP A 512 -9.97 4.94 6.44
N ASN A 513 -9.83 4.26 7.57
CA ASN A 513 -8.57 4.10 8.26
C ASN A 513 -8.15 2.62 8.22
N ALA A 514 -7.12 2.33 7.43
CA ALA A 514 -6.62 0.96 7.29
C ALA A 514 -6.13 0.35 8.62
N LEU A 515 -5.62 1.17 9.54
CA LEU A 515 -5.09 0.70 10.83
C LEU A 515 -6.17 0.35 11.87
N SER A 516 -7.35 0.96 11.78
CA SER A 516 -8.45 0.73 12.74
C SER A 516 -9.54 -0.18 12.17
N ALA A 517 -9.79 -0.12 10.87
CA ALA A 517 -10.78 -0.93 10.17
C ALA A 517 -12.20 -0.96 10.77
N ARG A 518 -12.58 0.08 11.53
CA ARG A 518 -13.84 0.11 12.28
C ARG A 518 -14.99 0.76 11.54
N GLU A 519 -14.70 1.72 10.68
CA GLU A 519 -15.72 2.56 10.06
C GLU A 519 -15.23 3.13 8.74
N ILE A 520 -16.18 3.43 7.87
CA ILE A 520 -15.97 4.09 6.58
C ILE A 520 -16.90 5.30 6.54
N GLY A 521 -16.34 6.50 6.48
CA GLY A 521 -17.07 7.73 6.23
C GLY A 521 -17.44 7.85 4.75
N VAL A 522 -18.68 8.23 4.47
CA VAL A 522 -19.20 8.39 3.11
C VAL A 522 -19.66 9.83 2.94
N LEU A 523 -19.05 10.51 1.97
CA LEU A 523 -19.40 11.88 1.58
C LEU A 523 -20.07 11.86 0.22
N TRP A 524 -21.34 12.28 0.14
CA TRP A 524 -22.07 12.34 -1.12
C TRP A 524 -21.48 13.44 -2.01
N ARG A 525 -21.33 13.14 -3.30
CA ARG A 525 -20.94 14.15 -4.27
C ARG A 525 -22.08 15.15 -4.47
N PRO A 526 -21.80 16.47 -4.52
CA PRO A 526 -22.82 17.48 -4.80
C PRO A 526 -23.55 17.24 -6.14
N THR A 527 -22.84 16.72 -7.14
CA THR A 527 -23.42 16.37 -8.44
C THR A 527 -24.40 15.20 -8.36
N ALA A 528 -24.21 14.28 -7.42
CA ALA A 528 -25.09 13.14 -7.22
C ALA A 528 -26.38 13.53 -6.49
N THR A 529 -26.31 14.48 -5.56
CA THR A 529 -27.47 14.95 -4.78
C THR A 529 -28.31 16.01 -5.49
N ALA A 530 -27.74 16.73 -6.46
CA ALA A 530 -28.47 17.70 -7.27
C ALA A 530 -29.62 17.06 -8.06
N THR A 531 -30.75 17.76 -8.22
CA THR A 531 -31.86 17.32 -9.08
C THR A 531 -31.44 17.30 -10.55
N ALA A 532 -31.87 16.29 -11.30
CA ALA A 532 -31.55 16.14 -12.72
C ALA A 532 -32.78 15.68 -13.50
N SER A 533 -32.93 16.08 -14.76
CA SER A 533 -33.98 15.56 -15.63
C SER A 533 -33.85 14.05 -15.81
N PHE A 534 -34.98 13.36 -15.92
CA PHE A 534 -34.98 11.92 -16.21
C PHE A 534 -34.21 11.62 -17.50
N GLY A 535 -33.29 10.66 -17.42
CA GLY A 535 -32.57 10.10 -18.56
C GLY A 535 -32.31 8.62 -18.31
N VAL A 536 -32.43 7.79 -19.34
CA VAL A 536 -32.32 6.32 -19.23
C VAL A 536 -30.96 5.89 -18.66
N LEU A 537 -29.89 6.64 -18.96
CA LEU A 537 -28.55 6.37 -18.44
C LEU A 537 -28.28 7.02 -17.08
N SER A 538 -29.06 8.03 -16.70
CA SER A 538 -28.87 8.81 -15.46
C SER A 538 -29.84 8.42 -14.35
N CYS A 539 -30.82 7.56 -14.61
CA CYS A 539 -31.84 7.17 -13.62
C CYS A 539 -31.38 6.12 -12.60
N LEU A 540 -30.22 5.48 -12.81
CA LEU A 540 -29.69 4.49 -11.87
C LEU A 540 -29.53 5.13 -10.49
N ASN A 541 -30.04 4.45 -9.45
CA ASN A 541 -30.00 4.91 -8.06
C ASN A 541 -30.76 6.24 -7.79
N ARG A 542 -31.68 6.64 -8.68
CA ARG A 542 -32.48 7.86 -8.50
C ARG A 542 -33.99 7.54 -8.43
N LEU A 543 -34.72 8.37 -7.71
CA LEU A 543 -36.19 8.38 -7.61
C LEU A 543 -36.76 9.50 -8.48
N VAL A 544 -37.96 9.28 -9.02
CA VAL A 544 -38.78 10.29 -9.68
C VAL A 544 -39.90 10.67 -8.72
N GLU A 545 -40.15 11.96 -8.50
CA GLU A 545 -41.32 12.41 -7.76
C GLU A 545 -42.59 12.31 -8.62
N GLU A 546 -43.73 11.93 -8.03
CA GLU A 546 -45.00 11.84 -8.76
C GLU A 546 -45.37 13.18 -9.41
N GLY A 547 -45.53 13.18 -10.74
CA GLY A 547 -45.84 14.38 -11.52
C GLY A 547 -44.64 15.25 -11.91
N ALA A 548 -43.42 14.92 -11.46
CA ALA A 548 -42.21 15.66 -11.81
C ALA A 548 -41.39 14.96 -12.91
N VAL A 549 -40.71 15.74 -13.75
CA VAL A 549 -39.73 15.24 -14.75
C VAL A 549 -38.32 15.15 -14.15
N SER A 550 -38.13 15.64 -12.93
CA SER A 550 -36.87 15.64 -12.20
C SER A 550 -36.70 14.39 -11.34
N THR A 551 -35.44 13.97 -11.19
CA THR A 551 -35.01 12.83 -10.39
C THR A 551 -34.11 13.28 -9.24
N MET A 552 -34.16 12.56 -8.11
CA MET A 552 -33.30 12.77 -6.94
C MET A 552 -32.59 11.48 -6.52
N LEU A 553 -31.46 11.58 -5.83
CA LEU A 553 -30.73 10.40 -5.35
C LEU A 553 -31.57 9.58 -4.36
N ASN A 554 -31.71 8.29 -4.62
CA ASN A 554 -32.35 7.33 -3.72
C ASN A 554 -31.39 6.92 -2.60
N LYS A 555 -31.12 7.82 -1.65
CA LYS A 555 -30.17 7.55 -0.56
C LYS A 555 -30.46 6.23 0.17
N PRO A 556 -31.69 5.90 0.59
CA PRO A 556 -31.96 4.64 1.29
C PRO A 556 -31.62 3.40 0.47
N SER A 557 -31.95 3.39 -0.83
CA SER A 557 -31.62 2.26 -1.71
C SER A 557 -30.12 2.12 -1.92
N VAL A 558 -29.40 3.23 -2.12
CA VAL A 558 -27.95 3.21 -2.28
C VAL A 558 -27.27 2.70 -1.00
N ILE A 559 -27.72 3.14 0.17
CA ILE A 559 -27.20 2.68 1.46
C ILE A 559 -27.44 1.16 1.62
N ALA A 560 -28.64 0.67 1.29
CA ALA A 560 -28.91 -0.77 1.32
C ALA A 560 -27.98 -1.55 0.38
N GLN A 561 -27.76 -1.08 -0.85
CA GLN A 561 -26.82 -1.71 -1.77
C GLN A 561 -25.37 -1.66 -1.27
N MET A 562 -24.95 -0.60 -0.58
CA MET A 562 -23.63 -0.53 0.06
C MET A 562 -23.47 -1.60 1.15
N LEU A 563 -24.52 -1.82 1.96
CA LEU A 563 -24.54 -2.88 2.97
C LEU A 563 -24.46 -4.28 2.32
N ASP A 564 -25.18 -4.48 1.21
CA ASP A 564 -25.16 -5.74 0.46
C ASP A 564 -23.77 -6.03 -0.14
N VAL A 565 -23.08 -5.01 -0.66
CA VAL A 565 -21.68 -5.13 -1.13
C VAL A 565 -20.74 -5.51 0.01
N GLY A 566 -21.06 -5.10 1.24
CA GLY A 566 -20.31 -5.45 2.43
C GLY A 566 -20.28 -6.94 2.77
N ASP A 567 -21.27 -7.72 2.32
CA ASP A 567 -21.41 -9.16 2.60
C ASP A 567 -21.13 -9.53 4.08
N GLY A 568 -21.79 -8.81 4.99
CA GLY A 568 -21.64 -8.98 6.44
C GLY A 568 -20.38 -8.36 7.08
N LEU A 569 -19.48 -7.78 6.29
CA LEU A 569 -18.35 -7.00 6.80
C LEU A 569 -18.77 -5.59 7.28
N ILE A 570 -19.86 -5.07 6.73
CA ILE A 570 -20.51 -3.83 7.17
C ILE A 570 -21.71 -4.24 8.01
N VAL A 571 -21.71 -3.85 9.28
CA VAL A 571 -22.73 -4.27 10.27
C VAL A 571 -23.85 -3.25 10.44
N GLY A 572 -23.67 -2.04 9.92
CA GLY A 572 -24.70 -1.01 9.97
C GLY A 572 -24.27 0.28 9.31
N ALA A 573 -25.22 1.20 9.20
CA ALA A 573 -25.01 2.52 8.64
C ALA A 573 -25.68 3.57 9.55
N GLU A 574 -25.00 4.68 9.80
CA GLU A 574 -25.49 5.79 10.61
C GLU A 574 -25.43 7.06 9.78
N GLU A 575 -26.59 7.64 9.50
CA GLU A 575 -26.65 8.95 8.84
C GLU A 575 -26.25 10.05 9.82
N LEU A 576 -25.35 10.92 9.37
CA LEU A 576 -24.87 12.06 10.13
C LEU A 576 -25.68 13.30 9.72
N VAL A 577 -26.15 14.05 10.72
CA VAL A 577 -27.01 15.23 10.56
C VAL A 577 -26.20 16.47 10.21
#